data_AF-G3PAH3-F1
#
_entry.id   AF-G3PAH3-F1
#
_cell.length_a   1.000
_cell.length_b   1.000
_cell.length_c   1.000
_cell.angle_alpha   90.00
_cell.angle_beta   90.00
_cell.angle_gamma   90.00
#
_symmetry.space_group_name_H-M   'P 1'
#
loop_
_entity.id
_entity.type
_entity.pdbx_description
1 polymer ?
#
loop_
_entity_poly.entity_id
_entity_poly.type
_entity_poly.pdbx_seq_one_letter_code
_entity_poly.pdbx_strand_id
1 'polypeptide(L)'
;MSTPGSRCNDKVVKQNGDPGDHLSVFTNTQTPAGSAKARLMFAFKKDTDTRKAYLAGREYYSEEGTTFELRLVQKIKQQQSADPTSRPGYPSSLGVREFIRRATEVALGKSSRAVVEDRVLGVQTPGFTAAVRLGAELLRHWYAVRTVWCGPVYLSSPCDDSLAGIFQAAGIQDIREYYYWDYKRRGICLEKLLEDLTKAPEQSVVVLSASAHYPTGAALSQNQWAQIANVIMRRRLFPFFLLPPQALCYGDLEQGVWPVRYCASQGMELLCAQSFSHCFGLYGRRR
;
A
#
# COMPACT_ATOMS: atom_id res chain seq x y z
N MET A 1 -40.16 -26.41 -26.72
CA MET A 1 -39.22 -27.55 -26.63
C MET A 1 -38.07 -27.12 -25.74
N SER A 2 -38.00 -27.77 -24.58
CA SER A 2 -37.17 -27.43 -23.43
C SER A 2 -35.72 -27.86 -23.63
N THR A 3 -34.76 -27.02 -23.28
CA THR A 3 -33.34 -27.39 -23.12
C THR A 3 -33.01 -27.67 -21.65
N PRO A 4 -32.03 -28.55 -21.37
CA PRO A 4 -31.96 -29.30 -20.11
C PRO A 4 -31.08 -28.62 -19.05
N GLY A 5 -31.37 -28.97 -17.79
CA GLY A 5 -30.81 -28.36 -16.59
C GLY A 5 -29.33 -28.64 -16.33
N SER A 6 -28.69 -27.66 -15.69
CA SER A 6 -27.43 -27.80 -14.98
C SER A 6 -27.71 -27.86 -13.48
N ARG A 7 -27.55 -29.04 -12.87
CA ARG A 7 -27.58 -29.22 -11.41
C ARG A 7 -26.28 -28.67 -10.83
N CYS A 8 -26.35 -27.57 -10.09
CA CYS A 8 -25.29 -27.22 -9.13
C CYS A 8 -25.37 -28.18 -7.94
N ASN A 9 -24.25 -28.84 -7.65
CA ASN A 9 -24.09 -29.70 -6.49
C ASN A 9 -23.85 -28.82 -5.25
N ASP A 10 -24.93 -28.47 -4.55
CA ASP A 10 -24.85 -27.91 -3.19
C ASP A 10 -24.47 -29.01 -2.20
N LYS A 11 -23.17 -29.14 -1.92
CA LYS A 11 -22.72 -29.91 -0.76
C LYS A 11 -22.94 -29.07 0.50
N VAL A 12 -24.12 -29.25 1.09
CA VAL A 12 -24.43 -28.80 2.46
C VAL A 12 -23.49 -29.52 3.42
N VAL A 13 -22.60 -28.77 4.05
CA VAL A 13 -21.78 -29.25 5.17
C VAL A 13 -22.68 -29.32 6.39
N LYS A 14 -23.07 -30.53 6.81
CA LYS A 14 -23.71 -30.75 8.12
C LYS A 14 -22.62 -30.78 9.19
N GLN A 15 -22.64 -29.82 10.12
CA GLN A 15 -21.90 -29.90 11.38
C GLN A 15 -22.82 -30.30 12.53
N ASN A 16 -22.18 -30.87 13.54
CA ASN A 16 -22.72 -31.76 14.55
C ASN A 16 -23.70 -31.10 15.53
N GLY A 17 -24.78 -31.85 15.82
CA GLY A 17 -25.46 -31.97 17.11
C GLY A 17 -25.73 -30.69 17.92
N ASP A 18 -26.91 -30.11 17.75
CA ASP A 18 -27.62 -29.41 18.83
C ASP A 18 -29.15 -29.45 18.56
N PRO A 19 -30.04 -29.76 19.53
CA PRO A 19 -31.48 -29.88 19.31
C PRO A 19 -32.26 -28.58 19.52
N GLY A 20 -31.62 -27.42 19.42
CA GLY A 20 -32.23 -26.09 19.57
C GLY A 20 -32.07 -25.24 18.32
N ASP A 21 -33.18 -24.72 17.80
CA ASP A 21 -33.34 -23.98 16.55
C ASP A 21 -32.73 -22.56 16.62
N HIS A 22 -31.42 -22.46 16.86
CA HIS A 22 -30.66 -21.22 16.68
C HIS A 22 -30.06 -21.22 15.27
N LEU A 23 -30.78 -20.64 14.30
CA LEU A 23 -30.21 -20.29 13.00
C LEU A 23 -28.91 -19.51 13.26
N SER A 24 -27.78 -20.10 12.89
CA SER A 24 -26.49 -19.44 12.98
C SER A 24 -26.58 -18.08 12.28
N VAL A 25 -26.08 -17.02 12.92
CA VAL A 25 -25.97 -15.70 12.30
C VAL A 25 -25.10 -15.72 11.03
N PHE A 26 -24.39 -16.83 10.78
CA PHE A 26 -23.54 -17.05 9.61
C PHE A 26 -24.15 -17.95 8.52
N THR A 27 -25.42 -18.35 8.63
CA THR A 27 -26.04 -19.33 7.69
C THR A 27 -26.01 -18.86 6.22
N ASN A 28 -25.88 -17.55 5.96
CA ASN A 28 -25.81 -16.95 4.62
C ASN A 28 -24.49 -16.19 4.35
N THR A 29 -23.41 -16.48 5.07
CA THR A 29 -22.13 -15.83 4.77
C THR A 29 -21.61 -16.26 3.41
N GLN A 30 -21.43 -15.30 2.51
CA GLN A 30 -20.77 -15.54 1.24
C GLN A 30 -19.29 -15.84 1.48
N THR A 31 -18.82 -16.97 0.94
CA THR A 31 -17.39 -17.24 0.89
C THR A 31 -16.75 -16.23 -0.08
N PRO A 32 -15.81 -15.38 0.38
CA PRO A 32 -15.17 -14.42 -0.50
C PRO A 32 -14.42 -15.15 -1.61
N ALA A 33 -14.55 -14.68 -2.84
CA ALA A 33 -13.76 -15.20 -3.95
C ALA A 33 -12.27 -15.01 -3.65
N GLY A 34 -11.47 -16.09 -3.69
CA GLY A 34 -10.04 -16.00 -3.45
C GLY A 34 -9.37 -15.09 -4.48
N SER A 35 -8.44 -14.23 -4.05
CA SER A 35 -7.76 -13.28 -4.94
C SER A 35 -7.03 -13.99 -6.09
N ALA A 36 -6.82 -13.30 -7.22
CA ALA A 36 -6.09 -13.87 -8.36
C ALA A 36 -4.71 -14.42 -7.94
N LYS A 37 -3.99 -13.70 -7.07
CA LYS A 37 -2.71 -14.14 -6.49
C LYS A 37 -2.86 -15.42 -5.66
N ALA A 38 -3.89 -15.54 -4.83
CA ALA A 38 -4.14 -16.73 -4.03
C ALA A 38 -4.42 -17.96 -4.91
N ARG A 39 -5.20 -17.79 -5.99
CA ARG A 39 -5.46 -18.85 -6.97
C ARG A 39 -4.18 -19.30 -7.68
N LEU A 40 -3.33 -18.37 -8.10
CA LEU A 40 -2.02 -18.66 -8.70
C LEU A 40 -1.09 -19.42 -7.75
N MET A 41 -0.99 -18.99 -6.49
CA MET A 41 -0.19 -19.69 -5.48
C MET A 41 -0.70 -21.12 -5.23
N PHE A 42 -2.02 -21.30 -5.19
CA PHE A 42 -2.62 -22.62 -5.04
C PHE A 42 -2.32 -23.54 -6.24
N ALA A 43 -2.44 -23.02 -7.46
CA ALA A 43 -2.06 -23.74 -8.67
C ALA A 43 -0.57 -24.12 -8.66
N PHE A 44 0.32 -23.18 -8.34
CA PHE A 44 1.76 -23.43 -8.24
C PHE A 44 2.12 -24.50 -7.20
N LYS A 45 1.44 -24.50 -6.05
CA LYS A 45 1.65 -25.54 -5.02
C LYS A 45 1.20 -26.93 -5.47
N LYS A 46 0.14 -27.01 -6.28
CA LYS A 46 -0.38 -28.26 -6.83
C LYS A 46 0.41 -28.79 -8.02
N ASP A 47 1.09 -27.91 -8.75
CA ASP A 47 1.92 -28.28 -9.89
C ASP A 47 3.09 -29.19 -9.44
N THR A 48 3.28 -30.31 -10.12
CA THR A 48 4.33 -31.29 -9.83
C THR A 48 5.51 -31.21 -10.80
N ASP A 49 5.47 -30.36 -11.84
CA ASP A 49 6.61 -30.17 -12.75
C ASP A 49 7.80 -29.62 -11.96
N THR A 50 8.98 -30.22 -12.13
CA THR A 50 10.22 -29.81 -11.45
C THR A 50 10.75 -28.47 -11.96
N ARG A 51 10.26 -27.99 -13.11
CA ARG A 51 10.62 -26.70 -13.72
C ARG A 51 9.60 -25.60 -13.44
N LYS A 52 8.61 -25.84 -12.58
CA LYS A 52 7.61 -24.83 -12.22
C LYS A 52 8.28 -23.59 -11.63
N ALA A 53 7.82 -22.41 -12.03
CA ALA A 53 8.31 -21.14 -11.53
C ALA A 53 7.15 -20.28 -11.00
N TYR A 54 7.34 -19.68 -9.83
CA TYR A 54 6.36 -18.77 -9.24
C TYR A 54 6.79 -17.31 -9.41
N LEU A 55 6.30 -16.69 -10.48
CA LEU A 55 6.64 -15.29 -10.83
C LEU A 55 5.59 -14.26 -10.39
N ALA A 56 4.57 -14.70 -9.64
CA ALA A 56 3.53 -13.82 -9.08
C ALA A 56 3.81 -13.40 -7.63
N GLY A 57 4.86 -13.95 -7.02
CA GLY A 57 5.35 -13.55 -5.70
C GLY A 57 5.91 -12.13 -5.72
N ARG A 58 5.92 -11.47 -4.57
CA ARG A 58 6.57 -10.16 -4.41
C ARG A 58 7.78 -10.24 -3.46
N GLU A 59 8.04 -11.43 -2.96
CA GLU A 59 9.16 -11.76 -2.10
C GLU A 59 10.44 -11.84 -2.94
N TYR A 60 11.57 -11.48 -2.34
CA TYR A 60 12.88 -11.70 -2.96
C TYR A 60 13.31 -13.15 -2.72
N TYR A 61 13.80 -13.77 -3.78
CA TYR A 61 14.32 -15.13 -3.76
C TYR A 61 15.83 -15.09 -4.03
N SER A 62 16.57 -15.99 -3.39
CA SER A 62 17.99 -16.24 -3.64
C SER A 62 18.20 -16.99 -4.96
N GLU A 63 19.45 -17.19 -5.34
CA GLU A 63 19.80 -18.00 -6.52
C GLU A 63 19.30 -19.44 -6.42
N GLU A 64 19.13 -19.96 -5.19
CA GLU A 64 18.56 -21.27 -4.89
C GLU A 64 17.02 -21.29 -4.90
N GLY A 65 16.37 -20.17 -5.26
CA GLY A 65 14.91 -20.08 -5.35
C GLY A 65 14.20 -20.07 -3.99
N THR A 66 14.90 -19.70 -2.91
CA THR A 66 14.35 -19.61 -1.55
C THR A 66 14.32 -18.17 -1.06
N THR A 67 13.37 -17.80 -0.21
CA THR A 67 13.42 -16.50 0.45
C THR A 67 14.58 -16.49 1.44
N PHE A 68 15.35 -15.40 1.47
CA PHE A 68 16.48 -15.27 2.37
C PHE A 68 16.33 -14.06 3.27
N GLU A 69 16.94 -14.14 4.44
CA GLU A 69 17.04 -13.01 5.35
C GLU A 69 18.37 -12.27 5.12
N LEU A 70 18.30 -10.95 5.05
CA LEU A 70 19.51 -10.12 4.92
C LEU A 70 20.45 -10.35 6.10
N ARG A 71 21.75 -10.53 5.83
CA ARG A 71 22.79 -10.70 6.86
C ARG A 71 22.77 -9.57 7.90
N LEU A 72 22.45 -8.35 7.48
CA LEU A 72 22.28 -7.20 8.39
C LEU A 72 21.16 -7.43 9.40
N VAL A 73 20.01 -7.90 8.93
CA VAL A 73 18.84 -8.17 9.78
C VAL A 73 19.14 -9.31 10.75
N GLN A 74 19.84 -10.35 10.31
CA GLN A 74 20.31 -11.43 11.19
C GLN A 74 21.21 -10.89 12.31
N LYS A 75 22.20 -10.05 11.97
CA LYS A 75 23.10 -9.43 12.96
C LYS A 75 22.35 -8.56 13.97
N ILE A 76 21.40 -7.74 13.51
CA ILE A 76 20.59 -6.88 14.38
C ILE A 76 19.78 -7.73 15.36
N LYS A 77 19.17 -8.83 14.90
CA LYS A 77 18.44 -9.73 15.81
C LYS A 77 19.34 -10.36 16.85
N GLN A 78 20.53 -10.81 16.46
CA GLN A 78 21.51 -11.38 17.40
C GLN A 78 21.90 -10.36 18.46
N GLN A 79 22.19 -9.12 18.06
CA GLN A 79 22.47 -8.01 18.98
C GLN A 79 21.30 -7.74 19.93
N GLN A 80 20.07 -7.63 19.41
CA GLN A 80 18.87 -7.42 20.23
C GLN A 80 18.62 -8.57 21.20
N SER A 81 18.88 -9.81 20.80
CA SER A 81 18.72 -10.98 21.67
C SER A 81 19.78 -11.08 22.76
N ALA A 82 20.95 -10.48 22.53
CA ALA A 82 22.06 -10.49 23.46
C ALA A 82 22.08 -9.26 24.39
N ASP A 83 21.21 -8.27 24.16
CA ASP A 83 21.17 -7.04 24.94
C ASP A 83 20.51 -7.29 26.32
N PRO A 84 21.28 -7.26 27.43
CA PRO A 84 20.75 -7.51 28.77
C PRO A 84 19.87 -6.37 29.29
N THR A 85 19.87 -5.21 28.62
CA THR A 85 19.04 -4.05 28.97
C THR A 85 17.68 -4.08 28.29
N SER A 86 17.49 -4.97 27.32
CA SER A 86 16.23 -5.16 26.62
C SER A 86 15.16 -5.67 27.58
N ARG A 87 14.15 -4.84 27.84
CA ARG A 87 12.99 -5.20 28.67
C ARG A 87 11.75 -5.32 27.79
N PRO A 88 10.99 -6.42 27.87
CA PRO A 88 9.72 -6.53 27.17
C PRO A 88 8.74 -5.52 27.77
N GLY A 89 8.36 -4.52 26.98
CA GLY A 89 7.41 -3.49 27.36
C GLY A 89 6.54 -3.09 26.17
N TYR A 90 5.36 -2.56 26.45
CA TYR A 90 4.53 -1.99 25.39
C TYR A 90 5.18 -0.73 24.83
N PRO A 91 5.27 -0.57 23.50
CA PRO A 91 5.66 0.70 22.91
C PRO A 91 4.59 1.76 23.20
N SER A 92 4.89 3.02 22.86
CA SER A 92 3.87 4.08 22.90
C SER A 92 2.71 3.74 21.96
N SER A 93 1.55 4.40 22.14
CA SER A 93 0.40 4.23 21.25
C SER A 93 0.71 4.54 19.78
N LEU A 94 1.70 5.39 19.52
CA LEU A 94 2.16 5.71 18.17
C LEU A 94 3.21 4.72 17.65
N GLY A 95 3.80 3.90 18.54
CA GLY A 95 4.90 2.97 18.23
C GLY A 95 6.21 3.29 18.94
N VAL A 96 7.30 2.73 18.42
CA VAL A 96 8.65 2.95 18.97
C VAL A 96 9.16 4.32 18.50
N ARG A 97 9.36 5.25 19.45
CA ARG A 97 9.73 6.66 19.16
C ARG A 97 10.93 6.79 18.21
N GLU A 98 12.00 6.05 18.47
CA GLU A 98 13.21 6.13 17.64
C GLU A 98 12.96 5.55 16.24
N PHE A 99 12.18 4.48 16.12
CA PHE A 99 11.79 3.93 14.81
C PHE A 99 11.00 4.96 14.00
N ILE A 100 9.99 5.59 14.61
CA ILE A 100 9.17 6.61 13.97
C ILE A 100 10.06 7.76 13.48
N ARG A 101 10.93 8.29 14.36
CA ARG A 101 11.85 9.37 14.01
C ARG A 101 12.73 9.00 12.80
N ARG A 102 13.34 7.82 12.81
CA ARG A 102 14.20 7.35 11.72
C ARG A 102 13.41 7.10 10.43
N ALA A 103 12.21 6.53 10.51
CA ALA A 103 11.35 6.31 9.36
C ALA A 103 10.94 7.64 8.69
N THR A 104 10.58 8.63 9.51
CA THR A 104 10.29 10.00 9.07
C THR A 104 11.50 10.67 8.44
N GLU A 105 12.69 10.56 9.04
CA GLU A 105 13.95 11.07 8.48
C GLU A 105 14.26 10.46 7.11
N VAL A 106 13.96 9.17 6.91
CA VAL A 106 14.14 8.51 5.61
C VAL A 106 13.20 9.12 4.57
N ALA A 107 11.92 9.29 4.89
CA ALA A 107 10.93 9.81 3.96
C ALA A 107 11.17 11.29 3.59
N LEU A 108 11.40 12.14 4.59
CA LEU A 108 11.46 13.59 4.40
C LEU A 108 12.87 14.16 4.30
N GLY A 109 13.87 13.47 4.87
CA GLY A 109 15.22 13.99 5.05
C GLY A 109 15.38 14.68 6.40
N LYS A 110 16.55 14.49 7.02
CA LYS A 110 16.89 15.02 8.36
C LYS A 110 16.81 16.54 8.47
N SER A 111 17.17 17.25 7.40
CA SER A 111 17.18 18.70 7.31
C SER A 111 15.90 19.28 6.70
N SER A 112 14.86 18.44 6.49
CA SER A 112 13.62 18.95 5.94
C SER A 112 12.98 19.96 6.89
N ARG A 113 12.48 21.05 6.32
CA ARG A 113 11.84 22.12 7.07
C ARG A 113 10.69 21.62 7.93
N ALA A 114 9.92 20.64 7.44
CA ALA A 114 8.83 20.02 8.20
C ALA A 114 9.32 19.30 9.47
N VAL A 115 10.48 18.63 9.42
CA VAL A 115 11.09 17.96 10.58
C VAL A 115 11.66 19.00 11.55
N VAL A 116 12.35 20.03 11.04
CA VAL A 116 12.95 21.09 11.87
C VAL A 116 11.89 21.93 12.58
N GLU A 117 10.74 22.18 11.94
CA GLU A 117 9.61 22.95 12.47
C GLU A 117 8.61 22.09 13.28
N ASP A 118 8.92 20.81 13.56
CA ASP A 118 8.06 19.88 14.31
C ASP A 118 6.63 19.73 13.73
N ARG A 119 6.51 19.75 12.39
CA ARG A 119 5.23 19.62 11.66
C ARG A 119 4.96 18.20 11.16
N VAL A 120 5.66 17.20 11.71
CA VAL A 120 5.56 15.82 11.24
C VAL A 120 5.07 14.91 12.34
N LEU A 121 4.00 14.18 12.04
CA LEU A 121 3.51 13.08 12.88
C LEU A 121 3.79 11.76 12.17
N GLY A 122 4.36 10.80 12.89
CA GLY A 122 4.55 9.44 12.41
C GLY A 122 3.88 8.43 13.34
N VAL A 123 3.29 7.39 12.73
CA VAL A 123 2.63 6.30 13.44
C VAL A 123 3.15 4.98 12.87
N GLN A 124 3.63 4.10 13.73
CA GLN A 124 4.02 2.75 13.37
C GLN A 124 2.76 1.89 13.17
N THR A 125 2.68 1.23 12.02
CA THR A 125 1.56 0.34 11.69
C THR A 125 2.05 -1.08 11.36
N PRO A 126 1.20 -2.11 11.50
CA PRO A 126 1.55 -3.48 11.14
C PRO A 126 1.57 -3.69 9.62
N GLY A 127 2.63 -3.18 9.00
CA GLY A 127 2.85 -3.26 7.56
C GLY A 127 2.13 -2.17 6.75
N PHE A 128 2.39 -2.20 5.44
CA PHE A 128 2.00 -1.17 4.48
C PHE A 128 0.49 -1.00 4.32
N THR A 129 -0.25 -2.11 4.20
CA THR A 129 -1.70 -2.08 4.06
C THR A 129 -2.39 -1.40 5.25
N ALA A 130 -1.87 -1.61 6.46
CA ALA A 130 -2.39 -0.96 7.66
C ALA A 130 -2.08 0.56 7.66
N ALA A 131 -0.92 0.98 7.14
CA ALA A 131 -0.60 2.40 6.96
C ALA A 131 -1.58 3.08 5.98
N VAL A 132 -1.84 2.45 4.83
CA VAL A 132 -2.80 2.97 3.84
C VAL A 132 -4.20 3.05 4.46
N ARG A 133 -4.61 2.00 5.17
CA ARG A 133 -5.91 1.94 5.83
C ARG A 133 -6.08 3.04 6.89
N LEU A 134 -5.09 3.22 7.77
CA LEU A 134 -5.12 4.26 8.80
C LEU A 134 -5.17 5.66 8.18
N GLY A 135 -4.40 5.90 7.10
CA GLY A 135 -4.48 7.16 6.35
C GLY A 135 -5.86 7.39 5.73
N ALA A 136 -6.48 6.35 5.17
CA ALA A 136 -7.84 6.43 4.63
C ALA A 136 -8.89 6.72 5.73
N GLU A 137 -8.75 6.12 6.92
CA GLU A 137 -9.64 6.39 8.06
C GLU A 137 -9.46 7.82 8.59
N LEU A 138 -8.23 8.33 8.64
CA LEU A 138 -7.96 9.72 8.99
C LEU A 138 -8.62 10.69 8.00
N LEU A 139 -8.48 10.43 6.70
CA LEU A 139 -9.16 11.19 5.65
C LEU A 139 -10.68 11.13 5.81
N ARG A 140 -11.24 9.94 6.05
CA ARG A 140 -12.69 9.78 6.26
C ARG A 140 -13.18 10.54 7.48
N HIS A 141 -12.41 10.50 8.57
CA HIS A 141 -12.73 11.25 9.78
C HIS A 141 -12.74 12.76 9.50
N TRP A 142 -11.75 13.26 8.76
CA TRP A 142 -11.71 14.67 8.35
C TRP A 142 -12.88 15.04 7.44
N TYR A 143 -13.29 14.16 6.53
CA TYR A 143 -14.48 14.38 5.69
C TYR A 143 -15.76 14.53 6.50
N ALA A 144 -15.85 13.83 7.64
CA ALA A 144 -17.01 13.91 8.53
C ALA A 144 -16.99 15.14 9.44
N VAL A 145 -15.81 15.58 9.88
CA VAL A 145 -15.67 16.69 10.85
C VAL A 145 -15.54 18.05 10.17
N ARG A 146 -14.82 18.12 9.04
CA ARG A 146 -14.59 19.35 8.28
C ARG A 146 -15.27 19.21 6.93
N THR A 147 -16.44 19.83 6.77
CA THR A 147 -17.17 19.93 5.48
C THR A 147 -16.32 20.52 4.35
N VAL A 148 -15.16 21.09 4.68
CA VAL A 148 -14.22 21.70 3.75
C VAL A 148 -13.50 20.67 2.89
N TRP A 149 -13.35 19.40 3.26
CA TRP A 149 -12.64 18.40 2.45
C TRP A 149 -13.50 17.17 2.27
N CYS A 150 -14.09 16.99 1.07
CA CYS A 150 -15.00 15.87 0.81
C CYS A 150 -14.89 15.33 -0.63
N GLY A 151 -13.73 15.47 -1.26
CA GLY A 151 -13.52 15.04 -2.65
C GLY A 151 -13.32 13.52 -2.81
N PRO A 152 -13.49 12.98 -4.03
CA PRO A 152 -13.18 11.60 -4.36
C PRO A 152 -11.71 11.24 -4.12
N VAL A 153 -11.44 9.95 -3.98
CA VAL A 153 -10.07 9.40 -4.00
C VAL A 153 -9.74 8.95 -5.42
N TYR A 154 -8.63 9.45 -5.95
CA TYR A 154 -8.09 9.10 -7.25
C TYR A 154 -6.96 8.08 -7.13
N LEU A 155 -7.11 6.94 -7.81
CA LEU A 155 -6.11 5.89 -7.97
C LEU A 155 -5.59 5.87 -9.41
N SER A 156 -4.36 5.44 -9.63
CA SER A 156 -3.85 5.31 -11.00
C SER A 156 -4.55 4.19 -11.76
N SER A 157 -4.69 4.34 -13.08
CA SER A 157 -5.09 3.24 -13.97
C SER A 157 -3.87 2.74 -14.76
N PRO A 158 -3.37 1.51 -14.49
CA PRO A 158 -3.78 0.57 -13.43
C PRO A 158 -3.20 0.91 -12.05
N CYS A 159 -3.69 0.25 -10.98
CA CYS A 159 -3.13 0.30 -9.62
C CYS A 159 -3.15 -1.09 -8.94
N ASP A 160 -2.66 -1.20 -7.70
CA ASP A 160 -2.82 -2.44 -6.90
C ASP A 160 -4.30 -2.68 -6.62
N ASP A 161 -4.82 -3.83 -7.06
CA ASP A 161 -6.23 -4.24 -6.93
C ASP A 161 -6.78 -4.14 -5.49
N SER A 162 -5.92 -4.18 -4.47
CA SER A 162 -6.35 -4.05 -3.07
C SER A 162 -6.65 -2.62 -2.63
N LEU A 163 -6.11 -1.59 -3.30
CA LEU A 163 -6.23 -0.20 -2.87
C LEU A 163 -7.69 0.25 -2.78
N ALA A 164 -8.48 0.01 -3.82
CA ALA A 164 -9.89 0.39 -3.83
C ALA A 164 -10.65 -0.22 -2.65
N GLY A 165 -10.45 -1.51 -2.38
CA GLY A 165 -11.07 -2.20 -1.24
C GLY A 165 -10.62 -1.65 0.12
N ILE A 166 -9.37 -1.19 0.26
CA ILE A 166 -8.87 -0.57 1.50
C ILE A 166 -9.61 0.74 1.79
N PHE A 167 -9.74 1.62 0.79
CA PHE A 167 -10.44 2.90 0.92
C PHE A 167 -11.95 2.72 1.14
N GLN A 168 -12.59 1.81 0.40
CA GLN A 168 -14.00 1.46 0.60
C GLN A 168 -14.27 0.95 2.00
N ALA A 169 -13.42 0.06 2.51
CA ALA A 169 -13.58 -0.49 3.84
C ALA A 169 -13.30 0.56 4.93
N ALA A 170 -12.57 1.64 4.63
CA ALA A 170 -12.42 2.83 5.49
C ALA A 170 -13.61 3.81 5.40
N GLY A 171 -14.61 3.52 4.56
CA GLY A 171 -15.82 4.33 4.39
C GLY A 171 -15.75 5.38 3.28
N ILE A 172 -14.74 5.34 2.41
CA ILE A 172 -14.62 6.22 1.25
C ILE A 172 -15.07 5.46 0.00
N GLN A 173 -16.28 5.76 -0.48
CA GLN A 173 -16.91 5.03 -1.59
C GLN A 173 -16.68 5.66 -2.97
N ASP A 174 -16.50 6.99 -3.05
CA ASP A 174 -16.22 7.68 -4.31
C ASP A 174 -14.74 7.52 -4.67
N ILE A 175 -14.43 6.44 -5.37
CA ILE A 175 -13.10 6.11 -5.88
C ILE A 175 -13.13 6.26 -7.39
N ARG A 176 -12.21 7.05 -7.92
CA ARG A 176 -12.05 7.35 -9.33
C ARG A 176 -10.65 7.00 -9.78
N GLU A 177 -10.48 6.94 -11.10
CA GLU A 177 -9.19 6.66 -11.69
C GLU A 177 -8.61 7.89 -12.40
N TYR A 178 -7.29 7.98 -12.44
CA TYR A 178 -6.56 8.87 -13.33
C TYR A 178 -5.61 8.06 -14.22
N TYR A 179 -5.42 8.52 -15.45
CA TYR A 179 -4.58 7.83 -16.41
C TYR A 179 -3.12 7.78 -15.95
N TYR A 180 -2.49 6.62 -16.06
CA TYR A 180 -1.06 6.47 -15.76
C TYR A 180 -0.33 5.74 -16.89
N TRP A 181 -0.82 4.57 -17.29
CA TRP A 181 -0.12 3.69 -18.24
C TRP A 181 -0.81 3.61 -19.61
N ASP A 182 -0.05 3.84 -20.67
CA ASP A 182 -0.48 3.57 -22.04
C ASP A 182 -0.03 2.17 -22.46
N TYR A 183 -0.98 1.24 -22.60
CA TYR A 183 -0.71 -0.13 -23.02
C TYR A 183 -0.16 -0.27 -24.43
N LYS A 184 -0.47 0.67 -25.34
CA LYS A 184 0.06 0.66 -26.72
C LYS A 184 1.51 1.14 -26.73
N ARG A 185 1.81 2.21 -26.01
CA ARG A 185 3.17 2.77 -25.91
C ARG A 185 4.06 2.03 -24.91
N ARG A 186 3.46 1.21 -24.03
CA ARG A 186 4.12 0.52 -22.90
C ARG A 186 4.93 1.50 -22.05
N GLY A 187 4.30 2.62 -21.70
CA GLY A 187 4.94 3.71 -21.00
C GLY A 187 3.93 4.60 -20.28
N ILE A 188 4.46 5.49 -19.45
CA ILE A 188 3.64 6.49 -18.76
C ILE A 188 3.16 7.52 -19.78
N CYS A 189 1.87 7.85 -19.76
CA CYS A 189 1.32 8.96 -20.54
C CYS A 189 1.08 10.15 -19.62
N LEU A 190 2.10 11.01 -19.51
CA LEU A 190 2.06 12.18 -18.64
C LEU A 190 0.96 13.16 -19.05
N GLU A 191 0.70 13.32 -20.35
CA GLU A 191 -0.27 14.29 -20.86
C GLU A 191 -1.67 13.97 -20.32
N LYS A 192 -2.11 12.71 -20.44
CA LYS A 192 -3.41 12.26 -19.94
C LYS A 192 -3.47 12.26 -18.42
N LEU A 193 -2.37 11.88 -17.76
CA LEU A 193 -2.26 11.96 -16.30
C LEU A 193 -2.54 13.40 -15.82
N LEU A 194 -1.85 14.38 -16.39
CA LEU A 194 -2.02 15.78 -16.02
C LEU A 194 -3.42 16.31 -16.40
N GLU A 195 -3.97 15.86 -17.52
CA GLU A 195 -5.34 16.19 -17.94
C GLU A 195 -6.38 15.71 -16.92
N ASP A 196 -6.30 14.47 -16.47
CA ASP A 196 -7.22 13.89 -15.49
C ASP A 196 -7.09 14.58 -14.12
N LEU A 197 -5.86 14.81 -13.65
CA LEU A 197 -5.64 15.55 -12.41
C LEU A 197 -6.12 17.01 -12.51
N THR A 198 -6.04 17.62 -13.70
CA THR A 198 -6.60 18.95 -13.94
C THR A 198 -8.12 18.92 -14.01
N LYS A 199 -8.77 17.79 -14.27
CA LYS A 199 -10.24 17.69 -14.24
C LYS A 199 -10.77 17.28 -12.87
N ALA A 200 -9.92 16.75 -12.00
CA ALA A 200 -10.30 16.36 -10.66
C ALA A 200 -10.92 17.53 -9.89
N PRO A 201 -12.05 17.33 -9.18
CA PRO A 201 -12.61 18.33 -8.29
C PRO A 201 -11.57 18.81 -7.29
N GLU A 202 -11.61 20.09 -6.89
CA GLU A 202 -10.76 20.57 -5.80
C GLU A 202 -10.96 19.72 -4.55
N GLN A 203 -9.93 19.61 -3.70
CA GLN A 203 -9.98 18.86 -2.44
C GLN A 203 -10.17 17.35 -2.61
N SER A 204 -9.98 16.83 -3.83
CA SER A 204 -9.84 15.39 -4.07
C SER A 204 -8.49 14.90 -3.56
N VAL A 205 -8.45 13.64 -3.12
CA VAL A 205 -7.22 12.97 -2.72
C VAL A 205 -6.66 12.20 -3.91
N VAL A 206 -5.37 12.35 -4.19
CA VAL A 206 -4.65 11.66 -5.27
C VAL A 206 -3.62 10.73 -4.64
N VAL A 207 -3.80 9.43 -4.84
CA VAL A 207 -2.91 8.41 -4.31
C VAL A 207 -1.79 8.15 -5.30
N LEU A 208 -0.55 8.38 -4.87
CA LEU A 208 0.63 8.46 -5.73
C LEU A 208 1.70 7.48 -5.28
N SER A 209 2.11 6.56 -6.14
CA SER A 209 3.30 5.73 -5.87
C SER A 209 4.56 6.55 -6.14
N ALA A 210 5.27 6.94 -5.08
CA ALA A 210 6.48 7.77 -5.22
C ALA A 210 7.65 6.99 -5.86
N SER A 211 7.69 5.67 -5.67
CA SER A 211 8.60 4.76 -6.35
C SER A 211 7.92 3.42 -6.62
N ALA A 212 8.52 2.60 -7.48
CA ALA A 212 8.12 1.21 -7.67
C ALA A 212 6.63 1.03 -8.01
N HIS A 213 6.09 1.85 -8.93
CA HIS A 213 4.66 1.81 -9.24
C HIS A 213 4.22 0.37 -9.54
N TYR A 214 3.20 -0.11 -8.83
CA TYR A 214 2.64 -1.44 -9.06
C TYR A 214 1.24 -1.26 -9.67
N PRO A 215 0.93 -1.97 -10.77
CA PRO A 215 1.67 -3.11 -11.35
C PRO A 215 2.72 -2.78 -12.44
N THR A 216 2.89 -1.52 -12.83
CA THR A 216 3.59 -1.18 -14.08
C THR A 216 5.12 -1.26 -14.00
N GLY A 217 5.70 -1.10 -12.80
CA GLY A 217 7.13 -0.88 -12.58
C GLY A 217 7.64 0.48 -13.06
N ALA A 218 6.78 1.33 -13.62
CA ALA A 218 7.19 2.53 -14.31
C ALA A 218 7.50 3.69 -13.36
N ALA A 219 8.57 4.42 -13.66
CA ALA A 219 9.06 5.55 -12.89
C ALA A 219 8.86 6.87 -13.65
N LEU A 220 8.40 7.89 -12.91
CA LEU A 220 8.35 9.27 -13.38
C LEU A 220 9.71 9.95 -13.12
N SER A 221 10.16 10.78 -14.04
CA SER A 221 11.35 11.62 -13.82
C SER A 221 11.03 12.79 -12.87
N GLN A 222 12.06 13.40 -12.29
CA GLN A 222 11.91 14.56 -11.38
C GLN A 222 11.16 15.72 -12.05
N ASN A 223 11.40 15.97 -13.34
CA ASN A 223 10.71 17.02 -14.09
C ASN A 223 9.21 16.70 -14.27
N GLN A 224 8.88 15.43 -14.51
CA GLN A 224 7.48 15.01 -14.59
C GLN A 224 6.78 15.14 -13.23
N TRP A 225 7.46 14.76 -12.15
CA TRP A 225 6.96 14.98 -10.79
C TRP A 225 6.74 16.45 -10.45
N ALA A 226 7.63 17.34 -10.89
CA ALA A 226 7.45 18.78 -10.70
C ALA A 226 6.18 19.30 -11.39
N GLN A 227 5.86 18.79 -12.58
CA GLN A 227 4.61 19.12 -13.29
C GLN A 227 3.38 18.59 -12.53
N ILE A 228 3.43 17.37 -12.02
CA ILE A 228 2.35 16.77 -11.22
C ILE A 228 2.11 17.58 -9.95
N ALA A 229 3.17 17.90 -9.20
CA ALA A 229 3.09 18.69 -7.97
C ALA A 229 2.49 20.08 -8.23
N ASN A 230 2.83 20.70 -9.37
CA ASN A 230 2.24 21.98 -9.78
C ASN A 230 0.73 21.87 -10.00
N VAL A 231 0.26 20.82 -10.68
CA VAL A 231 -1.19 20.58 -10.85
C VAL A 231 -1.87 20.35 -9.50
N ILE A 232 -1.28 19.52 -8.63
CA ILE A 232 -1.83 19.23 -7.29
C ILE A 232 -1.99 20.52 -6.47
N MET A 233 -0.98 21.40 -6.46
CA MET A 233 -1.09 22.71 -5.79
C MET A 233 -2.15 23.61 -6.41
N ARG A 234 -2.10 23.81 -7.74
CA ARG A 234 -3.04 24.72 -8.45
C ARG A 234 -4.49 24.30 -8.28
N ARG A 235 -4.74 22.99 -8.24
CA ARG A 235 -6.07 22.38 -8.11
C ARG A 235 -6.46 22.08 -6.68
N ARG A 236 -5.63 22.44 -5.70
CA ARG A 236 -5.87 22.19 -4.27
C ARG A 236 -6.21 20.72 -3.98
N LEU A 237 -5.49 19.82 -4.63
CA LEU A 237 -5.63 18.37 -4.43
C LEU A 237 -4.75 17.93 -3.26
N PHE A 238 -5.09 16.82 -2.61
CA PHE A 238 -4.22 16.19 -1.63
C PHE A 238 -3.32 15.14 -2.26
N PRO A 239 -2.01 15.17 -2.03
CA PRO A 239 -1.18 14.02 -2.28
C PRO A 239 -1.20 13.03 -1.11
N PHE A 240 -1.56 11.77 -1.39
CA PHE A 240 -1.30 10.63 -0.50
C PHE A 240 -0.25 9.72 -1.14
N PHE A 241 0.98 9.80 -0.64
CA PHE A 241 2.11 9.05 -1.16
C PHE A 241 2.19 7.62 -0.63
N LEU A 242 2.42 6.69 -1.55
CA LEU A 242 2.75 5.30 -1.31
C LEU A 242 4.25 5.10 -1.49
N LEU A 243 4.93 4.56 -0.47
CA LEU A 243 6.36 4.22 -0.47
C LEU A 243 6.56 2.71 -0.17
N PRO A 244 6.35 1.80 -1.14
CA PRO A 244 6.31 0.36 -0.89
C PRO A 244 7.69 -0.35 -0.83
N PRO A 245 8.65 -0.07 -1.74
CA PRO A 245 10.08 -0.32 -1.51
C PRO A 245 10.94 0.90 -1.89
N GLN A 246 11.47 1.58 -0.89
CA GLN A 246 12.13 2.88 -1.07
C GLN A 246 13.54 2.77 -1.67
N ALA A 247 14.27 1.68 -1.41
CA ALA A 247 15.69 1.53 -1.79
C ALA A 247 15.92 0.60 -2.99
N LEU A 248 14.95 -0.25 -3.33
CA LEU A 248 15.19 -1.34 -4.28
C LEU A 248 15.06 -0.94 -5.76
N CYS A 249 14.38 0.17 -6.06
CA CYS A 249 14.14 0.55 -7.45
C CYS A 249 15.30 1.29 -8.10
N TYR A 250 16.05 2.08 -7.34
CA TYR A 250 17.09 2.95 -7.89
C TYR A 250 18.50 2.64 -7.36
N GLY A 251 18.62 1.72 -6.38
CA GLY A 251 19.85 1.55 -5.60
C GLY A 251 20.19 2.74 -4.69
N ASP A 252 19.37 3.80 -4.74
CA ASP A 252 19.48 5.02 -3.98
C ASP A 252 18.13 5.33 -3.32
N LEU A 253 18.15 5.39 -2.00
CA LEU A 253 16.99 5.71 -1.17
C LEU A 253 16.44 7.11 -1.46
N GLU A 254 17.34 8.06 -1.75
CA GLU A 254 17.02 9.47 -1.92
C GLU A 254 16.16 9.69 -3.17
N GLN A 255 16.44 8.95 -4.25
CA GLN A 255 15.64 9.01 -5.47
C GLN A 255 14.22 8.47 -5.27
N GLY A 256 14.07 7.41 -4.48
CA GLY A 256 12.76 6.80 -4.21
C GLY A 256 11.81 7.68 -3.41
N VAL A 257 12.34 8.60 -2.60
CA VAL A 257 11.54 9.51 -1.74
C VAL A 257 11.50 10.95 -2.26
N TRP A 258 12.24 11.25 -3.35
CA TRP A 258 12.34 12.59 -3.92
C TRP A 258 10.98 13.28 -4.14
N PRO A 259 9.93 12.62 -4.68
CA PRO A 259 8.63 13.27 -4.89
C PRO A 259 7.98 13.76 -3.60
N VAL A 260 8.12 12.99 -2.52
CA VAL A 260 7.58 13.35 -1.20
C VAL A 260 8.30 14.57 -0.66
N ARG A 261 9.63 14.58 -0.75
CA ARG A 261 10.47 15.71 -0.30
C ARG A 261 10.22 16.96 -1.14
N TYR A 262 10.04 16.81 -2.43
CA TYR A 262 9.72 17.91 -3.32
C TYR A 262 8.38 18.54 -2.95
N CYS A 263 7.30 17.76 -2.79
CA CYS A 263 6.02 18.30 -2.35
C CYS A 263 6.10 18.96 -0.97
N ALA A 264 6.81 18.35 -0.01
CA ALA A 264 7.01 18.93 1.31
C ALA A 264 7.80 20.27 1.26
N SER A 265 8.80 20.40 0.37
CA SER A 265 9.58 21.63 0.21
C SER A 265 8.77 22.77 -0.41
N GLN A 266 7.75 22.43 -1.23
CA GLN A 266 6.77 23.39 -1.74
C GLN A 266 5.73 23.81 -0.68
N GLY A 267 5.83 23.29 0.55
CA GLY A 267 4.91 23.62 1.65
C GLY A 267 3.58 22.88 1.61
N MET A 268 3.48 21.81 0.83
CA MET A 268 2.25 21.03 0.69
C MET A 268 2.02 20.16 1.94
N GLU A 269 0.76 20.08 2.37
CA GLU A 269 0.30 19.06 3.30
C GLU A 269 0.13 17.73 2.56
N LEU A 270 0.58 16.62 3.18
CA LEU A 270 0.58 15.31 2.54
C LEU A 270 0.42 14.18 3.56
N LEU A 271 -0.06 13.03 3.08
CA LEU A 271 0.04 11.76 3.81
C LEU A 271 1.06 10.85 3.14
N CYS A 272 1.68 9.99 3.93
CA CYS A 272 2.63 9.00 3.43
C CYS A 272 2.42 7.64 4.11
N ALA A 273 2.24 6.59 3.32
CA ALA A 273 2.30 5.21 3.76
C ALA A 273 3.68 4.66 3.37
N GLN A 274 4.47 4.25 4.37
CA GLN A 274 5.83 3.73 4.19
C GLN A 274 5.93 2.26 4.54
N SER A 275 6.66 1.50 3.73
CA SER A 275 6.89 0.07 3.91
C SER A 275 8.38 -0.24 4.00
N PHE A 276 8.70 -1.16 4.91
CA PHE A 276 10.04 -1.69 5.11
C PHE A 276 10.14 -3.18 4.75
N SER A 277 9.03 -3.81 4.36
CA SER A 277 8.96 -5.26 4.11
C SER A 277 9.91 -5.71 3.01
N HIS A 278 9.97 -4.98 1.89
CA HIS A 278 10.83 -5.33 0.78
C HIS A 278 12.28 -4.85 1.02
N CYS A 279 12.48 -3.67 1.61
CA CYS A 279 13.81 -3.12 1.88
C CYS A 279 14.64 -3.99 2.86
N PHE A 280 13.98 -4.61 3.85
CA PHE A 280 14.65 -5.41 4.87
C PHE A 280 14.30 -6.91 4.81
N GLY A 281 13.56 -7.38 3.79
CA GLY A 281 13.10 -8.78 3.72
C GLY A 281 12.12 -9.17 4.84
N LEU A 282 11.44 -8.19 5.45
CA LEU A 282 10.53 -8.36 6.59
C LEU A 282 9.08 -8.63 6.13
N TYR A 283 8.86 -9.65 5.28
CA TYR A 283 7.53 -9.94 4.69
C TYR A 283 6.49 -10.40 5.73
N GLY A 284 6.91 -11.19 6.72
CA GLY A 284 6.05 -11.72 7.78
C GLY A 284 6.14 -10.99 9.13
N ARG A 285 7.08 -10.05 9.28
CA ARG A 285 7.32 -9.34 10.53
C ARG A 285 6.57 -8.01 10.50
N ARG A 286 5.38 -7.99 11.10
CA ARG A 286 4.48 -6.82 11.18
C ARG A 286 4.38 -6.22 12.59
N ARG A 287 5.41 -6.42 13.42
CA ARG A 287 5.52 -5.87 14.77
C ARG A 287 6.60 -4.80 14.76
#